data_AF-A0A7H8W6Q0-F1
#
_entry.id   AF-A0A7H8W6Q0-F1
#
_cell.length_a   1.000
_cell.length_b   1.000
_cell.length_c   1.000
_cell.angle_alpha   90.00
_cell.angle_beta   90.00
_cell.angle_gamma   90.00
#
_symmetry.space_group_name_H-M   'P 1'
#
loop_
_entity.id
_entity.type
_entity.pdbx_description
1 polymer ?
#
loop_
_entity_poly.entity_id
_entity_poly.type
_entity_poly.pdbx_seq_one_letter_code
_entity_poly.pdbx_strand_id
1 'polypeptide(L)' 'MRSYYKYYPNNKLFSKRDSSYSKITNPNQYVEFLTEYYYDNKDSIKEIRNLGRVSCEKDFKLRGKAKFEYLKK' A
#
# COMPACT_ATOMS: atom_id res chain seq x y z
N MET A 1 12.10 11.20 -5.90
CA MET A 1 11.12 10.20 -5.42
C MET A 1 11.25 10.11 -3.91
N ARG A 2 10.16 10.14 -3.13
CA ARG A 2 10.20 10.01 -1.67
C ARG A 2 9.31 8.85 -1.23
N SER A 3 9.81 8.06 -0.28
CA SER A 3 9.09 6.97 0.36
C SER A 3 8.75 7.35 1.79
N TYR A 4 7.51 7.13 2.20
CA TYR A 4 7.05 7.35 3.56
C TYR A 4 6.60 6.03 4.16
N TYR A 5 6.99 5.78 5.40
CA TYR A 5 6.66 4.55 6.12
C TYR A 5 5.84 4.92 7.34
N LYS A 6 4.80 4.12 7.62
CA LYS A 6 4.06 4.17 8.87
C LYS A 6 4.13 2.80 9.51
N TYR A 7 4.22 2.79 10.84
CA TYR A 7 4.34 1.58 11.63
C TYR A 7 3.20 1.51 12.64
N TYR A 8 2.79 0.29 12.95
CA TYR A 8 1.96 0.00 14.12
C TYR A 8 2.73 0.25 15.42
N PRO A 9 2.06 0.36 16.58
CA PRO A 9 2.72 0.52 17.88
C PRO A 9 3.72 -0.60 18.23
N ASN A 10 3.54 -1.79 17.66
CA ASN A 10 4.47 -2.92 17.81
C ASN A 10 5.64 -2.91 16.79
N ASN A 11 5.95 -1.75 16.21
CA ASN A 11 7.01 -1.52 15.21
C ASN A 11 6.87 -2.31 13.91
N LYS A 12 5.71 -2.93 13.64
CA LYS A 12 5.44 -3.58 12.36
C LYS A 12 5.07 -2.56 11.29
N LEU A 13 5.49 -2.82 10.05
CA LEU A 13 5.16 -1.95 8.92
C LEU A 13 3.65 -1.94 8.69
N PHE A 14 3.00 -0.81 8.92
CA PHE A 14 1.58 -0.63 8.62
C PHE A 14 1.38 -0.27 7.15
N SER A 15 2.14 0.71 6.66
CA SER A 15 2.02 1.16 5.28
C SER A 15 3.30 1.72 4.71
N LYS A 16 3.51 1.53 3.41
CA LYS A 16 4.54 2.20 2.62
C LYS A 16 3.86 3.04 1.56
N ARG A 17 4.22 4.32 1.47
CA ARG A 17 3.76 5.23 0.43
C ARG A 17 4.93 5.66 -0.45
N ASP A 18 4.81 5.41 -1.73
CA ASP A 18 5.73 5.84 -2.78
C ASP A 18 5.03 6.84 -3.70
N SER A 19 5.82 7.55 -4.50
CA SER A 19 5.31 8.57 -5.41
C SER A 19 6.14 8.61 -6.69
N SER A 20 5.52 8.76 -7.86
CA SER A 20 6.27 8.92 -9.12
C SER A 20 5.48 9.78 -10.10
N TYR A 21 6.12 10.16 -11.20
CA TYR A 21 5.39 10.62 -12.37
C TYR A 21 4.79 9.42 -13.10
N SER A 22 3.59 9.59 -13.69
CA SER A 22 2.92 8.57 -14.49
C SER A 22 3.69 8.34 -15.78
N LYS A 23 3.87 7.07 -16.17
CA LYS A 23 4.52 6.69 -17.44
C LYS A 23 3.53 6.37 -18.56
N ILE A 24 2.25 6.24 -18.24
CA ILE A 24 1.24 5.64 -19.13
C ILE A 24 0.24 6.69 -19.64
N THR A 25 -0.26 7.54 -18.75
CA THR A 25 -1.32 8.50 -19.07
C THR A 25 -0.77 9.87 -19.45
N ASN A 26 -0.06 10.52 -18.53
CA ASN A 26 0.53 11.84 -18.75
C ASN A 26 1.86 11.94 -17.98
N PRO A 27 2.99 12.22 -18.64
CA PRO A 27 4.31 12.31 -18.01
C PRO A 27 4.41 13.38 -16.92
N ASN A 28 3.54 14.40 -16.94
CA ASN A 28 3.48 15.45 -15.92
C ASN A 28 2.53 15.12 -14.76
N GLN A 29 1.81 13.99 -14.83
CA GLN A 29 0.88 13.58 -13.77
C GLN A 29 1.64 12.92 -12.62
N TYR A 30 1.59 13.52 -11.45
CA TYR A 30 2.13 12.93 -10.23
C TYR A 30 1.15 11.92 -9.63
N VAL A 31 1.63 10.72 -9.38
CA VAL A 31 0.85 9.61 -8.81
C VAL A 31 1.48 9.14 -7.50
N GLU A 32 0.63 8.75 -6.56
CA GLU A 32 1.03 8.17 -5.30
C GLU A 32 0.53 6.74 -5.20
N PHE A 33 1.37 5.87 -4.67
CA PHE A 33 1.11 4.46 -4.42
C PHE A 33 1.17 4.22 -2.93
N LEU A 34 0.17 3.53 -2.37
CA LEU A 34 0.11 3.19 -0.97
C LEU A 34 -0.08 1.68 -0.85
N THR A 35 0.88 1.02 -0.22
CA THR A 35 0.78 -0.39 0.16
C THR A 35 0.48 -0.48 1.65
N GLU A 36 -0.61 -1.15 2.01
CA GLU A 36 -1.01 -1.41 3.39
C GLU A 36 -0.83 -2.89 3.72
N TYR A 37 -0.31 -3.17 4.91
CA TYR A 37 -0.03 -4.51 5.40
C TYR A 37 -0.91 -4.80 6.63
N TYR A 38 -1.65 -5.89 6.57
CA TYR A 38 -2.49 -6.35 7.67
C TYR A 38 -1.98 -7.69 8.18
N TYR A 39 -1.89 -7.78 9.50
CA TYR A 39 -1.41 -8.96 10.20
C TYR A 39 -2.56 -9.70 10.88
N ASP A 40 -2.38 -11.00 11.07
CA ASP A 40 -3.20 -11.81 11.95
C ASP A 40 -2.71 -11.76 13.41
N ASN A 41 -3.36 -12.53 14.28
CA ASN A 41 -3.01 -12.65 15.69
C ASN A 41 -1.76 -13.49 15.95
N LYS A 42 -1.20 -14.17 14.94
CA LYS A 42 0.05 -14.94 14.99
C LYS A 42 1.19 -14.17 14.33
N ASP A 43 1.05 -12.86 14.26
CA ASP A 43 2.03 -11.96 13.72
C ASP A 43 2.38 -12.14 12.23
N SER A 44 1.61 -12.96 11.49
CA SER A 44 1.81 -13.22 10.07
C SER A 44 0.98 -12.28 9.19
N ILE A 45 1.43 -12.03 7.96
CA ILE A 45 0.69 -11.19 7.01
C ILE A 45 -0.53 -11.96 6.52
N LYS A 46 -1.73 -11.41 6.75
CA LYS A 46 -2.99 -11.98 6.26
C LYS A 46 -3.53 -11.28 5.02
N GLU A 47 -3.20 -10.01 4.83
CA GLU A 47 -3.68 -9.22 3.68
C GLU A 47 -2.67 -8.12 3.34
N ILE A 48 -2.44 -7.94 2.04
CA ILE A 48 -1.72 -6.78 1.49
C ILE A 48 -2.67 -6.06 0.54
N ARG A 49 -2.86 -4.75 0.74
CA ARG A 49 -3.65 -3.90 -0.15
C ARG A 49 -2.74 -2.94 -0.89
N ASN A 50 -2.96 -2.82 -2.19
CA ASN A 50 -2.31 -1.84 -3.05
C ASN A 50 -3.35 -0.80 -3.44
N LEU A 51 -3.10 0.45 -3.05
CA LEU A 51 -3.92 1.59 -3.37
C LEU A 51 -3.12 2.59 -4.21
N GLY A 52 -3.84 3.41 -4.97
CA GLY A 52 -3.21 4.47 -5.75
C GLY A 52 -4.14 5.66 -5.93
N ARG A 53 -3.54 6.83 -6.11
CA ARG A 53 -4.23 8.08 -6.44
C ARG A 53 -3.37 8.96 -7.32
N VAL A 54 -4.00 9.86 -8.05
CA VAL A 54 -3.32 11.03 -8.61
C VAL A 54 -3.13 12.05 -7.48
N SER A 55 -2.04 12.80 -7.45
CA SER A 55 -1.73 13.75 -6.35
C SER A 55 -2.83 14.79 -6.08
N CYS A 56 -3.59 15.16 -7.12
CA CYS A 56 -4.72 16.08 -7.00
C CYS A 56 -5.97 15.41 -6.39
N GLU A 57 -6.02 14.08 -6.29
CA GLU A 57 -7.10 13.36 -5.64
C GLU A 57 -6.87 13.31 -4.13
N LYS A 58 -7.95 13.51 -3.37
CA LYS A 58 -7.91 13.45 -1.91
C LYS A 58 -7.75 12.02 -1.40
N ASP A 59 -8.42 11.06 -2.04
CA ASP A 59 -8.58 9.71 -1.51
C ASP A 59 -7.78 8.68 -2.32
N PHE A 60 -7.19 7.72 -1.60
CA PHE A 60 -6.56 6.55 -2.20
C PHE A 60 -7.63 5.54 -2.64
N LYS A 61 -7.54 5.07 -3.88
CA LYS A 61 -8.46 4.06 -4.42
C LYS A 61 -7.78 2.69 -4.42
N LEU A 62 -8.49 1.64 -4.00
CA LEU A 62 -7.99 0.27 -4.03
C LEU A 62 -7.74 -0.16 -5.48
N ARG A 63 -6.52 -0.62 -5.76
CA ARG A 63 -6.09 -1.11 -7.08
C ARG A 63 -5.89 -2.62 -7.11
N GLY A 64 -5.56 -3.22 -5.97
CA GLY A 64 -5.42 -4.66 -5.84
C GLY A 64 -5.30 -5.09 -4.39
N LYS A 65 -5.58 -6.36 -4.13
CA LYS A 65 -5.40 -6.98 -2.82
C LYS A 65 -4.93 -8.41 -2.97
N ALA A 66 -4.07 -8.85 -2.07
CA ALA A 66 -3.69 -10.24 -1.89
C ALA A 66 -4.09 -10.66 -0.47
N LYS A 67 -4.77 -11.81 -0.35
CA LYS A 67 -5.13 -12.41 0.93
C LYS A 67 -4.39 -13.72 1.09
N PHE A 68 -3.98 -14.00 2.32
CA PHE A 68 -3.23 -15.19 2.68
C PHE A 68 -4.01 -15.95 3.75
N GLU A 69 -4.13 -17.25 3.54
CA GLU A 69 -4.77 -18.16 4.47
C GLU A 69 -3.77 -19.24 4.87
N TYR A 70 -3.82 -19.66 6.12
CA TYR A 70 -3.04 -20.81 6.55
C TYR A 70 -3.59 -22.07 5.91
N LEU A 71 -2.69 -22.88 5.34
CA LEU A 71 -2.98 -24.27 5.06
C LEU A 71 -3.30 -24.97 6.38
N LYS A 72 -4.57 -25.30 6.59
CA LYS A 72 -4.96 -26.21 7.68
C LYS A 72 -4.38 -27.58 7.36
N LYS A 73 -3.53 -28.09 8.26
CA LYS A 73 -3.10 -29.48 8.26
C LYS A 73 -4.20 -30.37 8.83
#